data_AF-A0A3N5QMW1-F1
#
_entry.id   AF-A0A3N5QMW1-F1
#
_cell.length_a   1.000
_cell.length_b   1.000
_cell.length_c   1.000
_cell.angle_alpha   90.00
_cell.angle_beta   90.00
_cell.angle_gamma   90.00
#
_symmetry.space_group_name_H-M   'P 1'
#
loop_
_entity.id
_entity.type
_entity.pdbx_description
1 polymer ?
#
loop_
_entity_poly.entity_id
_entity_poly.type
_entity_poly.pdbx_seq_one_letter_code
_entity_poly.pdbx_strand_id
1 'polypeptide(L)'
;MIDLPVEIHRTETERGPIAAWLVPGDDPRDWFNEWARWRVPVASVRVLPLSGLGVLTVVPEGFRPVETLRAMALRAVGGRVFLPVCADVSPTLTESEAAALAPTDVALGLLWPGRGLVVPDCDHWLVAADLLAAPPEAAADWSVTVPGERLNERLTRVDPQSQPRMEDVLSDGRDEIGTRADLTELPPRPGEPGEGLVDRARRAIQRAAGGAVSRFVKQLGGKAGGAVGAAAAAGASGLAGAAGSWLKPLANWSAGLLGKVTRELEELRQRELLRLLEMLQRNPDEGLKYAIEMGDGS
;
A
#
# COMPACT_ATOMS: atom_id res chain seq x y z
N MET A 1 0.41 -21.11 -13.37
CA MET A 1 0.47 -19.82 -12.67
C MET A 1 1.70 -19.12 -13.23
N ILE A 2 1.53 -17.99 -13.90
CA ILE A 2 2.67 -17.28 -14.51
C ILE A 2 3.11 -16.23 -13.49
N ASP A 3 4.24 -16.49 -12.82
CA ASP A 3 4.88 -15.51 -11.96
C ASP A 3 5.70 -14.57 -12.84
N LEU A 4 5.06 -13.49 -13.29
CA LEU A 4 5.77 -12.35 -13.86
C LEU A 4 6.10 -11.40 -12.71
N PRO A 5 7.39 -11.24 -12.33
CA PRO A 5 7.78 -10.21 -11.37
C PRO A 5 7.59 -8.85 -12.05
N VAL A 6 6.40 -8.29 -11.87
CA VAL A 6 6.03 -6.99 -12.41
C VAL A 6 6.41 -5.91 -11.39
N GLU A 7 7.39 -5.08 -11.73
CA GLU A 7 7.77 -3.91 -10.95
C GLU A 7 7.03 -2.66 -11.44
N ILE A 8 6.53 -1.86 -10.50
CA ILE A 8 5.88 -0.58 -10.80
C ILE A 8 6.83 0.54 -10.39
N HIS A 9 7.26 1.35 -11.35
CA HIS A 9 8.10 2.51 -11.11
C HIS A 9 7.30 3.80 -11.26
N ARG A 10 7.62 4.79 -10.43
CA ARG A 10 7.06 6.13 -10.56
C ARG A 10 7.76 6.87 -11.71
N THR A 11 6.98 7.55 -12.54
CA THR A 11 7.46 8.50 -13.54
C THR A 11 7.08 9.93 -13.16
N GLU A 12 7.87 10.90 -13.60
CA GLU A 12 7.55 12.31 -13.44
C GLU A 12 6.55 12.80 -14.49
N THR A 13 6.49 12.12 -15.63
CA THR A 13 5.62 12.43 -16.75
C THR A 13 4.41 11.51 -16.80
N GLU A 14 3.28 12.07 -17.21
CA GLU A 14 2.06 11.30 -17.49
C GLU A 14 2.26 10.42 -18.72
N ARG A 15 1.89 9.15 -18.61
CA ARG A 15 1.97 8.14 -19.65
C ARG A 15 0.60 7.97 -20.29
N GLY A 16 0.32 8.72 -21.35
CA GLY A 16 -0.87 8.50 -22.19
C GLY A 16 -2.19 9.04 -21.62
N PRO A 17 -3.32 8.70 -22.26
CA PRO A 17 -4.62 9.29 -21.94
C PRO A 17 -5.17 8.77 -20.60
N ILE A 18 -5.84 9.66 -19.87
CA ILE A 18 -6.59 9.31 -18.67
C ILE A 18 -7.86 8.57 -19.08
N ALA A 19 -8.04 7.37 -18.54
CA ALA A 19 -9.21 6.52 -18.79
C ALA A 19 -10.16 6.47 -17.58
N ALA A 20 -9.63 6.62 -16.36
CA ALA A 20 -10.40 6.57 -15.13
C ALA A 20 -9.75 7.39 -14.01
N TRP A 21 -10.47 7.54 -12.89
CA TRP A 21 -10.00 8.20 -11.68
C TRP A 21 -10.27 7.31 -10.48
N LEU A 22 -9.29 7.12 -9.61
CA LEU A 22 -9.49 6.50 -8.31
C LEU A 22 -9.74 7.59 -7.26
N VAL A 23 -10.92 7.59 -6.64
CA VAL A 23 -11.19 8.42 -5.47
C VAL A 23 -10.92 7.58 -4.22
N PRO A 24 -9.90 7.92 -3.41
CA PRO A 24 -9.48 7.08 -2.29
C PRO A 24 -10.38 7.26 -1.06
N GLY A 25 -10.52 6.18 -0.29
CA GLY A 25 -11.29 6.13 0.95
C GLY A 25 -12.59 5.36 0.80
N ASP A 26 -13.20 4.98 1.91
CA ASP A 26 -14.36 4.09 2.03
C ASP A 26 -15.69 4.83 2.30
N ASP A 27 -15.66 6.14 2.52
CA ASP A 27 -16.86 6.95 2.74
C ASP A 27 -17.46 7.45 1.40
N PRO A 28 -18.67 7.00 1.02
CA PRO A 28 -19.34 7.47 -0.19
C PRO A 28 -19.56 8.99 -0.21
N ARG A 29 -19.72 9.63 0.95
CA ARG A 29 -19.91 11.09 1.02
C ARG A 29 -18.70 11.82 0.44
N ASP A 30 -17.50 11.31 0.68
CA ASP A 30 -16.27 11.87 0.13
C ASP A 30 -16.22 11.70 -1.40
N TRP A 31 -16.72 10.57 -1.92
CA TRP A 31 -16.78 10.33 -3.35
C TRP A 31 -17.74 11.30 -4.05
N PHE A 32 -18.95 11.48 -3.52
CA PHE A 32 -19.92 12.44 -4.05
C PHE A 32 -19.43 13.89 -3.97
N ASN A 33 -18.76 14.26 -2.88
CA ASN A 33 -18.15 15.58 -2.74
C ASN A 33 -17.05 15.84 -3.78
N GLU A 34 -16.26 14.80 -4.12
CA GLU A 34 -15.26 14.87 -5.18
C GLU A 34 -15.93 14.99 -6.55
N TRP A 35 -16.93 14.15 -6.87
CA TRP A 35 -17.65 14.20 -8.15
C TRP A 35 -18.42 15.50 -8.37
N ALA A 36 -18.98 16.10 -7.32
CA ALA A 36 -19.64 17.39 -7.40
C ALA A 36 -18.69 18.51 -7.87
N ARG A 37 -17.40 18.43 -7.53
CA ARG A 37 -16.37 19.39 -7.97
C ARG A 37 -15.96 19.21 -9.42
N TRP A 38 -16.09 17.98 -9.94
CA TRP A 38 -15.67 17.65 -11.30
C TRP A 38 -16.50 18.37 -12.37
N ARG A 39 -17.70 18.87 -12.02
CA ARG A 39 -18.68 19.47 -12.94
C ARG A 39 -19.08 18.52 -14.08
N VAL A 40 -19.18 17.23 -13.76
CA VAL A 40 -19.67 16.20 -14.69
C VAL A 40 -21.10 15.79 -14.31
N PRO A 41 -21.89 15.21 -15.23
CA PRO A 41 -23.19 14.63 -14.91
C PRO A 41 -23.02 13.43 -13.96
N VAL A 42 -23.09 13.67 -12.64
CA VAL A 42 -22.82 12.65 -11.61
C VAL A 42 -23.69 11.42 -11.81
N ALA A 43 -24.95 11.59 -12.20
CA ALA A 43 -25.88 10.50 -12.48
C ALA A 43 -25.48 9.59 -13.66
N SER A 44 -24.44 9.94 -14.44
CA SER A 44 -23.92 9.14 -15.55
C SER A 44 -22.49 8.65 -15.29
N VAL A 45 -21.92 8.97 -14.12
CA VAL A 45 -20.59 8.52 -13.73
C VAL A 45 -20.65 7.03 -13.41
N ARG A 46 -19.80 6.24 -14.05
CA ARG A 46 -19.64 4.81 -13.76
C ARG A 46 -18.66 4.64 -12.63
N VAL A 47 -19.00 3.77 -11.69
CA VAL A 47 -18.24 3.55 -10.46
C VAL A 47 -18.05 2.07 -10.20
N LEU A 48 -16.90 1.73 -9.67
CA LEU A 48 -16.54 0.39 -9.27
C LEU A 48 -15.86 0.46 -7.89
N PRO A 49 -16.58 0.11 -6.82
CA PRO A 49 -16.03 0.09 -5.47
C PRO A 49 -14.88 -0.92 -5.37
N LEU A 50 -13.78 -0.50 -4.76
CA LEU A 50 -12.59 -1.30 -4.50
C LEU A 50 -12.36 -1.37 -2.99
N SER A 51 -12.67 -2.53 -2.41
CA SER A 51 -12.53 -2.82 -0.99
C SER A 51 -11.17 -2.37 -0.44
N GLY A 52 -11.17 -1.42 0.51
CA GLY A 52 -9.95 -0.91 1.16
C GLY A 52 -9.04 -0.02 0.30
N LEU A 53 -9.48 0.41 -0.88
CA LEU A 53 -8.78 1.39 -1.73
C LEU A 53 -9.64 2.62 -2.01
N GLY A 54 -10.90 2.42 -2.37
CA GLY A 54 -11.88 3.48 -2.62
C GLY A 54 -12.76 3.17 -3.81
N VAL A 55 -13.00 4.12 -4.70
CA VAL A 55 -13.88 3.92 -5.85
C VAL A 55 -13.18 4.28 -7.16
N LEU A 56 -13.10 3.30 -8.06
CA LEU A 56 -12.67 3.54 -9.44
C LEU A 56 -13.83 4.18 -10.20
N THR A 57 -13.56 5.29 -10.86
CA THR A 57 -14.58 6.14 -11.47
C THR A 57 -14.25 6.40 -12.94
N VAL A 58 -15.23 6.20 -13.82
CA VAL A 58 -15.15 6.54 -15.25
C VAL A 58 -16.21 7.60 -15.53
N VAL A 59 -15.76 8.76 -16.04
CA VAL A 59 -16.67 9.85 -16.40
C VAL A 59 -17.28 9.61 -17.79
N PRO A 60 -18.46 10.18 -18.10
CA PRO A 60 -19.06 10.05 -19.42
C PRO A 60 -18.17 10.61 -20.53
N GLU A 61 -18.32 10.08 -21.74
CA GLU A 61 -17.58 10.55 -22.91
C GLU A 61 -17.82 12.06 -23.16
N GLY A 62 -16.76 12.77 -23.56
CA GLY A 62 -16.79 14.22 -23.76
C GLY A 62 -16.66 15.05 -22.47
N PHE A 63 -16.68 14.41 -21.29
CA PHE A 63 -16.46 15.08 -20.02
C PHE A 63 -15.07 14.80 -19.47
N ARG A 64 -14.53 15.78 -18.74
CA ARG A 64 -13.31 15.63 -17.93
C ARG A 64 -13.50 16.39 -16.62
N PRO A 65 -13.03 15.85 -15.49
CA PRO A 65 -13.01 16.59 -14.22
C PRO A 65 -12.28 17.92 -14.36
N VAL A 66 -12.95 19.01 -14.00
CA VAL A 66 -12.35 20.36 -14.02
C VAL A 66 -11.37 20.55 -12.86
N GLU A 67 -11.69 19.99 -11.70
CA GLU A 67 -10.87 20.04 -10.49
C GLU A 67 -10.85 18.66 -9.83
N THR A 68 -9.65 18.16 -9.53
CA THR A 68 -9.47 16.93 -8.75
C THR A 68 -8.65 17.25 -7.50
N LEU A 69 -9.22 16.99 -6.32
CA LEU A 69 -8.50 17.21 -5.05
C LEU A 69 -7.93 15.90 -4.53
N ARG A 70 -8.74 14.85 -4.53
CA ARG A 70 -8.36 13.54 -3.96
C ARG A 70 -8.20 12.47 -5.02
N ALA A 71 -8.76 12.69 -6.21
CA ALA A 71 -8.78 11.71 -7.27
C ALA A 71 -7.41 11.51 -7.91
N MET A 72 -7.03 10.26 -8.14
CA MET A 72 -5.83 9.87 -8.87
C MET A 72 -6.20 9.47 -10.29
N ALA A 73 -5.59 10.12 -11.29
CA ALA A 73 -5.77 9.76 -12.69
C ALA A 73 -5.11 8.41 -13.01
N LEU A 74 -5.85 7.57 -13.74
CA LEU A 74 -5.44 6.24 -14.17
C LEU A 74 -5.51 6.13 -15.69
N ARG A 75 -4.55 5.46 -16.29
CA ARG A 75 -4.58 5.00 -17.69
C ARG A 75 -5.03 3.54 -17.74
N ALA A 76 -5.63 3.15 -18.86
CA ALA A 76 -5.91 1.75 -19.17
C ALA A 76 -4.81 1.16 -20.07
N VAL A 77 -4.39 -0.07 -19.79
CA VAL A 77 -3.49 -0.90 -20.61
C VAL A 77 -4.27 -2.12 -21.05
N GLY A 78 -4.32 -2.36 -22.35
CA GLY A 78 -5.16 -3.41 -22.94
C GLY A 78 -6.66 -3.25 -22.63
N GLY A 79 -7.11 -2.03 -22.27
CA GLY A 79 -8.50 -1.72 -21.93
C GLY A 79 -9.04 -2.34 -20.63
N ARG A 80 -8.29 -3.24 -19.98
CA ARG A 80 -8.74 -4.01 -18.80
C ARG A 80 -7.92 -3.76 -17.54
N VAL A 81 -6.65 -3.38 -17.68
CA VAL A 81 -5.77 -3.12 -16.53
C VAL A 81 -5.54 -1.63 -16.37
N PHE A 82 -5.88 -1.10 -15.21
CA PHE A 82 -5.69 0.29 -14.85
C PHE A 82 -4.40 0.45 -14.06
N LEU A 83 -3.70 1.55 -14.32
CA LEU A 83 -2.56 1.97 -13.53
C LEU A 83 -2.46 3.49 -13.45
N PRO A 84 -1.76 4.05 -12.44
CA PRO A 84 -1.52 5.48 -12.37
C PRO A 84 -0.88 6.03 -13.64
N VAL A 85 -1.33 7.21 -14.09
CA VAL A 85 -0.73 7.88 -15.26
C VAL A 85 0.74 8.22 -15.04
N CYS A 86 1.16 8.40 -13.79
CA CYS A 86 2.56 8.65 -13.40
C CYS A 86 3.29 7.37 -12.96
N ALA A 87 2.84 6.21 -13.46
CA ALA A 87 3.49 4.93 -13.23
C ALA A 87 3.87 4.24 -14.55
N ASP A 88 5.02 3.58 -14.52
CA ASP A 88 5.49 2.68 -15.55
C ASP A 88 5.65 1.27 -14.98
N VAL A 89 5.61 0.29 -15.87
CA VAL A 89 5.66 -1.12 -15.51
C VAL A 89 6.90 -1.73 -16.17
N SER A 90 7.71 -2.45 -15.38
CA SER A 90 8.89 -3.16 -15.83
C SER A 90 8.77 -4.64 -15.45
N PRO A 91 8.79 -5.59 -16.40
CA PRO A 91 8.85 -5.37 -17.85
C PRO A 91 7.60 -4.64 -18.39
N THR A 92 7.72 -4.02 -19.57
CA THR A 92 6.60 -3.30 -20.20
C THR A 92 5.44 -4.26 -20.46
N LEU A 93 4.30 -3.99 -19.81
CA LEU A 93 3.09 -4.79 -19.95
C LEU A 93 2.45 -4.58 -21.33
N THR A 94 2.46 -5.61 -22.15
CA THR A 94 1.76 -5.63 -23.45
C THR A 94 0.25 -5.74 -23.27
N GLU A 95 -0.52 -5.37 -24.30
CA GLU A 95 -1.98 -5.52 -24.27
C GLU A 95 -2.41 -6.98 -24.09
N SER A 96 -1.71 -7.93 -24.71
CA SER A 96 -1.95 -9.36 -24.56
C SER A 96 -1.69 -9.87 -23.14
N GLU A 97 -0.63 -9.38 -22.49
CA GLU A 97 -0.34 -9.73 -21.09
C GLU A 97 -1.36 -9.09 -20.14
N ALA A 98 -1.74 -7.83 -20.37
CA ALA A 98 -2.80 -7.18 -19.60
C ALA A 98 -4.14 -7.92 -19.72
N ALA A 99 -4.49 -8.40 -20.91
CA ALA A 99 -5.66 -9.24 -21.13
C ALA A 99 -5.57 -10.59 -20.39
N ALA A 100 -4.37 -11.19 -20.34
CA ALA A 100 -4.15 -12.44 -19.61
C ALA A 100 -4.22 -12.27 -18.08
N LEU A 101 -3.84 -11.10 -17.54
CA LEU A 101 -3.96 -10.76 -16.11
C LEU A 101 -5.41 -10.54 -15.67
N ALA A 102 -6.30 -10.21 -16.59
CA ALA A 102 -7.73 -10.03 -16.37
C ALA A 102 -8.53 -10.98 -17.29
N PRO A 103 -8.48 -12.31 -17.02
CA PRO A 103 -8.87 -13.34 -17.98
C PRO A 103 -10.37 -13.39 -18.26
N THR A 104 -11.22 -12.94 -17.34
CA THR A 104 -12.66 -12.86 -17.57
C THR A 104 -12.96 -11.65 -18.44
N ASP A 105 -13.90 -11.76 -19.39
CA ASP A 105 -14.33 -10.63 -20.23
C ASP A 105 -14.88 -9.43 -19.45
N VAL A 106 -15.14 -9.64 -18.16
CA VAL A 106 -15.68 -8.66 -17.22
C VAL A 106 -14.67 -8.26 -16.13
N ALA A 107 -13.53 -8.97 -16.02
CA ALA A 107 -12.55 -8.70 -14.99
C ALA A 107 -11.77 -7.42 -15.32
N LEU A 108 -11.69 -6.54 -14.34
CA LEU A 108 -10.90 -5.32 -14.38
C LEU A 108 -9.75 -5.47 -13.39
N GLY A 109 -8.53 -5.16 -13.80
CA GLY A 109 -7.37 -5.17 -12.92
C GLY A 109 -6.96 -3.76 -12.54
N LEU A 110 -6.62 -3.49 -11.29
CA LEU A 110 -5.92 -2.27 -10.88
C LEU A 110 -4.52 -2.65 -10.39
N LEU A 111 -3.47 -2.27 -11.14
CA LEU A 111 -2.10 -2.42 -10.67
C LEU A 111 -1.75 -1.29 -9.70
N TRP A 112 -1.70 -1.61 -8.41
CA TRP A 112 -1.48 -0.64 -7.34
C TRP A 112 -0.08 -0.76 -6.73
N PRO A 113 0.67 0.36 -6.60
CA PRO A 113 1.99 0.35 -5.96
C PRO A 113 1.93 -0.23 -4.53
N GLY A 114 2.76 -1.25 -4.27
CA GLY A 114 2.87 -1.91 -2.97
C GLY A 114 1.76 -2.92 -2.63
N ARG A 115 0.72 -3.06 -3.46
CA ARG A 115 -0.30 -4.11 -3.34
C ARG A 115 -0.31 -5.08 -4.52
N GLY A 116 0.28 -4.70 -5.65
CA GLY A 116 0.25 -5.51 -6.86
C GLY A 116 -1.10 -5.39 -7.58
N LEU A 117 -1.50 -6.47 -8.26
CA LEU A 117 -2.77 -6.53 -8.99
C LEU A 117 -3.94 -6.65 -8.01
N VAL A 118 -4.81 -5.67 -8.01
CA VAL A 118 -6.08 -5.67 -7.27
C VAL A 118 -7.19 -5.94 -8.27
N VAL A 119 -7.90 -7.05 -8.07
CA VAL A 119 -9.08 -7.40 -8.83
C VAL A 119 -10.30 -7.06 -7.96
N PRO A 120 -11.25 -6.25 -8.43
CA PRO A 120 -12.48 -5.98 -7.71
C PRO A 120 -13.27 -7.27 -7.50
N ASP A 121 -13.91 -7.37 -6.34
CA ASP A 121 -14.80 -8.49 -6.00
C ASP A 121 -16.09 -8.46 -6.85
N CYS A 122 -16.45 -7.29 -7.37
CA CYS A 122 -17.59 -7.09 -8.25
C CYS A 122 -17.12 -6.85 -9.69
N ASP A 123 -17.69 -7.59 -10.63
CA ASP A 123 -17.48 -7.41 -12.07
C ASP A 123 -18.48 -6.44 -12.69
N HIS A 124 -19.51 -6.04 -11.94
CA HIS A 124 -20.51 -5.09 -12.40
C HIS A 124 -20.10 -3.65 -12.07
N TRP A 125 -20.06 -2.82 -13.11
CA TRP A 125 -20.01 -1.38 -12.94
C TRP A 125 -21.37 -0.88 -12.47
N LEU A 126 -21.35 -0.06 -11.43
CA LEU A 126 -22.51 0.70 -11.01
C LEU A 126 -22.49 2.06 -11.68
N VAL A 127 -23.64 2.72 -11.72
CA VAL A 127 -23.71 4.17 -11.95
C VAL A 127 -23.74 4.84 -10.58
N ALA A 128 -23.18 6.05 -10.44
CA ALA A 128 -23.16 6.74 -9.14
C ALA A 128 -24.56 6.96 -8.55
N ALA A 129 -25.60 7.03 -9.38
CA ALA A 129 -27.00 7.08 -8.93
C ALA A 129 -27.43 5.79 -8.20
N ASP A 130 -26.90 4.63 -8.58
CA ASP A 130 -27.23 3.33 -7.96
C ASP A 130 -26.72 3.27 -6.52
N LEU A 131 -25.65 4.00 -6.18
CA LEU A 131 -25.15 4.12 -4.80
C LEU A 131 -26.11 4.89 -3.87
N LEU A 132 -27.05 5.65 -4.44
CA LEU A 132 -28.09 6.37 -3.69
C LEU A 132 -29.41 5.60 -3.66
N ALA A 133 -29.57 4.60 -4.53
CA ALA A 133 -30.75 3.77 -4.54
C ALA A 133 -30.77 2.93 -3.25
N ALA A 134 -31.94 2.86 -2.61
CA ALA A 134 -32.14 1.84 -1.61
C ALA A 134 -31.92 0.47 -2.27
N PRO A 135 -31.16 -0.45 -1.64
CA PRO A 135 -31.04 -1.79 -2.18
C PRO A 135 -32.46 -2.37 -2.37
N PRO A 136 -32.72 -3.13 -3.45
CA PRO A 136 -34.02 -3.74 -3.64
C PRO A 136 -34.35 -4.54 -2.39
N GLU A 137 -35.61 -4.45 -1.93
CA GLU A 137 -36.07 -5.23 -0.79
C GLU A 137 -35.88 -6.70 -1.16
N ALA A 138 -34.86 -7.31 -0.57
CA ALA A 138 -34.65 -8.73 -0.73
C ALA A 138 -35.83 -9.40 -0.03
N ALA A 139 -36.67 -10.09 -0.81
CA ALA A 139 -37.62 -11.06 -0.29
C ALA A 139 -36.82 -12.26 0.27
N ALA A 140 -36.05 -12.00 1.32
CA ALA A 140 -35.35 -13.01 2.06
C ALA A 140 -36.43 -13.77 2.82
N ASP A 141 -36.67 -15.00 2.38
CA ASP A 141 -37.46 -15.94 3.16
C ASP A 141 -36.66 -16.27 4.43
N TRP A 142 -36.98 -15.56 5.51
CA TRP A 142 -36.37 -15.77 6.82
C TRP A 142 -36.59 -17.20 7.37
N SER A 143 -37.47 -17.99 6.74
CA SER A 143 -37.66 -19.41 7.08
C SER A 143 -36.58 -20.31 6.48
N VAL A 144 -35.75 -19.81 5.56
CA VAL A 144 -34.65 -20.55 4.95
C VAL A 144 -33.33 -19.96 5.41
N THR A 145 -32.52 -20.78 6.09
CA THR A 145 -31.12 -20.46 6.30
C THR A 145 -30.41 -20.51 4.96
N VAL A 146 -30.16 -19.36 4.35
CA VAL A 146 -29.25 -19.28 3.20
C VAL A 146 -27.86 -19.64 3.74
N PRO A 147 -27.19 -20.69 3.22
CA PRO A 147 -25.80 -20.94 3.56
C PRO A 147 -25.04 -19.67 3.22
N GLY A 148 -24.49 -18.99 4.23
CA GLY A 148 -23.70 -17.79 4.00
C GLY A 148 -22.65 -18.10 2.93
N GLU A 149 -22.36 -17.15 2.04
CA GLU A 149 -21.18 -17.24 1.20
C GLU A 149 -20.04 -17.61 2.13
N ARG A 150 -19.43 -18.79 1.91
CA ARG A 150 -18.33 -19.27 2.74
C ARG A 150 -17.27 -18.19 2.65
N LEU A 151 -17.20 -17.33 3.67
CA LEU A 151 -16.10 -16.41 3.88
C LEU A 151 -14.87 -17.29 3.78
N ASN A 152 -14.07 -17.02 2.74
CA ASN A 152 -12.84 -17.72 2.38
C ASN A 152 -12.31 -18.44 3.60
N GLU A 153 -12.34 -19.79 3.58
CA GLU A 153 -11.77 -20.60 4.65
C GLU A 153 -10.42 -19.98 4.94
N ARG A 154 -10.31 -19.34 6.12
CA ARG A 154 -9.11 -18.61 6.54
C ARG A 154 -7.95 -19.47 6.08
N LEU A 155 -7.08 -18.90 5.26
CA LEU A 155 -5.92 -19.61 4.73
C LEU A 155 -5.14 -20.10 5.95
N THR A 156 -5.44 -21.33 6.37
CA THR A 156 -5.10 -21.87 7.69
C THR A 156 -3.69 -22.37 7.65
N ARG A 157 -3.19 -22.63 6.44
CA ARG A 157 -1.89 -23.18 6.16
C ARG A 157 -1.47 -22.82 4.74
N VAL A 158 -0.29 -22.22 4.61
CA VAL A 158 0.46 -22.18 3.37
C VAL A 158 1.42 -23.36 3.45
N ASP A 159 1.22 -24.40 2.65
CA ASP A 159 2.21 -25.47 2.50
C ASP A 159 3.14 -25.13 1.33
N PRO A 160 4.47 -25.21 1.50
CA PRO A 160 5.40 -25.04 0.40
C PRO A 160 5.16 -26.13 -0.66
N GLN A 161 5.14 -25.73 -1.93
CA GLN A 161 4.79 -26.61 -3.06
C GLN A 161 5.78 -27.77 -3.25
N SER A 162 7.00 -27.60 -2.74
CA SER A 162 8.00 -28.65 -2.58
C SER A 162 8.49 -28.59 -1.14
N GLN A 163 8.36 -29.71 -0.40
CA GLN A 163 9.14 -29.87 0.82
C GLN A 163 10.62 -29.83 0.41
N PRO A 164 11.40 -28.83 0.88
CA PRO A 164 12.83 -28.82 0.60
C PRO A 164 13.41 -30.11 1.15
N ARG A 165 14.28 -30.77 0.37
CA ARG A 165 14.93 -31.99 0.84
C ARG A 165 15.92 -31.61 1.93
N MET A 166 16.20 -32.54 2.85
CA MET A 166 17.19 -32.31 3.90
C MET A 166 18.55 -31.91 3.32
N GLU A 167 18.89 -32.41 2.13
CA GLU A 167 20.11 -32.03 1.44
C GLU A 167 20.13 -30.55 1.03
N ASP A 168 19.00 -30.00 0.57
CA ASP A 168 18.87 -28.59 0.15
C ASP A 168 18.96 -27.65 1.36
N VAL A 169 18.30 -28.01 2.48
CA VAL A 169 18.34 -27.24 3.73
C VAL A 169 19.75 -27.24 4.35
N LEU A 170 20.47 -28.35 4.27
CA LEU A 170 21.85 -28.45 4.76
C LEU A 170 22.84 -27.72 3.85
N SER A 171 22.56 -27.61 2.56
CA SER A 171 23.39 -26.86 1.61
C SER A 171 23.17 -25.35 1.75
N ASP A 172 21.92 -24.88 1.82
CA ASP A 172 21.59 -23.47 2.00
C ASP A 172 21.96 -22.98 3.42
N GLY A 173 21.80 -23.84 4.43
CA GLY A 173 22.15 -23.52 5.82
C GLY A 173 23.66 -23.43 6.08
N ARG A 174 24.51 -24.07 5.26
CA ARG A 174 25.97 -23.98 5.42
C ARG A 174 26.52 -22.58 5.11
N ASP A 175 25.82 -21.82 4.28
CA ASP A 175 26.22 -20.46 3.92
C ASP A 175 25.66 -19.41 4.91
N GLU A 176 24.66 -19.74 5.74
CA GLU A 176 24.01 -18.82 6.70
C GLU A 176 24.23 -19.14 8.21
N ILE A 177 24.65 -20.36 8.56
CA ILE A 177 25.02 -20.71 9.94
C ILE A 177 26.37 -20.04 10.27
N GLY A 178 26.25 -18.81 10.78
CA GLY A 178 27.36 -17.99 11.21
C GLY A 178 27.09 -16.50 11.14
N THR A 179 25.89 -16.00 10.82
CA THR A 179 25.66 -14.54 10.73
C THR A 179 24.51 -13.89 11.50
N ARG A 180 23.76 -14.58 12.37
CA ARG A 180 22.95 -13.97 13.45
C ARG A 180 22.16 -15.05 14.18
N ALA A 181 22.40 -15.24 15.47
CA ALA A 181 21.35 -15.73 16.36
C ALA A 181 21.09 -14.75 17.51
N ASP A 182 19.80 -14.73 17.86
CA ASP A 182 19.08 -13.68 18.58
C ASP A 182 18.42 -14.28 19.82
N LEU A 183 19.14 -14.23 20.95
CA LEU A 183 18.80 -13.56 22.21
C LEU A 183 17.39 -13.69 22.84
N THR A 184 16.47 -14.54 22.38
CA THR A 184 15.16 -14.70 23.03
C THR A 184 15.01 -15.94 23.91
N GLU A 185 16.06 -16.75 24.10
CA GLU A 185 16.20 -17.64 25.27
C GLU A 185 16.57 -16.87 26.56
N LEU A 186 16.13 -15.62 26.69
CA LEU A 186 16.40 -14.82 27.88
C LEU A 186 15.25 -14.96 28.88
N PRO A 187 15.52 -15.48 30.10
CA PRO A 187 14.51 -15.64 31.14
C PRO A 187 13.94 -14.27 31.57
N PRO A 188 12.67 -14.24 32.03
CA PRO A 188 12.04 -13.00 32.48
C PRO A 188 12.76 -12.44 33.70
N ARG A 189 12.91 -11.11 33.76
CA ARG A 189 13.59 -10.43 34.87
C ARG A 189 12.75 -10.52 36.16
N PRO A 190 13.39 -10.57 37.35
CA PRO A 190 12.69 -10.39 38.61
C PRO A 190 12.31 -8.91 38.78
N GLY A 191 11.01 -8.60 38.87
CA GLY A 191 10.52 -7.25 39.19
C GLY A 191 9.59 -6.59 38.16
N GLU A 192 9.05 -7.32 37.18
CA GLU A 192 8.02 -6.77 36.29
C GLU A 192 6.75 -6.39 37.09
N PRO A 193 6.32 -5.11 37.08
CA PRO A 193 5.01 -4.73 37.60
C PRO A 193 3.93 -5.28 36.64
N GLY A 194 3.06 -6.13 37.19
CA GLY A 194 2.10 -6.94 36.42
C GLY A 194 1.15 -6.13 35.53
N GLU A 195 0.80 -6.75 34.40
CA GLU A 195 -0.36 -6.66 33.46
C GLU A 195 -1.15 -5.35 33.26
N GLY A 196 -1.17 -4.38 34.18
CA GLY A 196 -2.06 -3.21 34.14
C GLY A 196 -1.59 -2.01 33.30
N LEU A 197 -0.38 -2.04 32.73
CA LEU A 197 0.21 -0.91 31.98
C LEU A 197 -0.06 -1.01 30.47
N VAL A 198 -0.14 -2.23 29.94
CA VAL A 198 -0.59 -2.54 28.56
C VAL A 198 -2.04 -2.11 28.36
N ASP A 199 -2.88 -2.24 29.41
CA ASP A 199 -4.28 -1.80 29.45
C ASP A 199 -4.48 -0.28 29.50
N ARG A 200 -3.43 0.51 29.75
CA ARG A 200 -3.46 1.98 29.63
C ARG A 200 -2.92 2.47 28.29
N ALA A 201 -1.90 1.80 27.73
CA ALA A 201 -1.38 2.10 26.39
C ALA A 201 -2.45 1.89 25.30
N ARG A 202 -3.26 0.83 25.41
CA ARG A 202 -4.41 0.57 24.52
C ARG A 202 -5.46 1.68 24.53
N ARG A 203 -5.69 2.32 25.69
CA ARG A 203 -6.65 3.43 25.84
C ARG A 203 -6.11 4.78 25.35
N ALA A 204 -4.79 4.91 25.15
CA ALA A 204 -4.13 6.14 24.69
C ALA A 204 -3.81 6.14 23.18
N ILE A 205 -3.42 4.99 22.61
CA ILE A 205 -3.19 4.82 21.16
C ILE A 205 -4.49 5.02 20.37
N GLN A 206 -5.64 4.63 20.95
CA GLN A 206 -6.98 4.89 20.40
C GLN A 206 -7.35 6.38 20.27
N ARG A 207 -6.56 7.31 20.84
CA ARG A 207 -6.89 8.74 20.84
C ARG A 207 -5.99 9.63 19.97
N ALA A 208 -4.83 9.18 19.46
CA ALA A 208 -3.84 10.14 18.94
C ALA A 208 -3.11 9.79 17.63
N ALA A 209 -3.12 8.55 17.14
CA ALA A 209 -2.31 8.19 15.98
C ALA A 209 -3.04 8.47 14.66
N GLY A 210 -3.01 9.73 14.20
CA GLY A 210 -3.43 10.16 12.85
C GLY A 210 -2.67 11.41 12.38
N GLY A 211 -1.58 11.24 11.61
CA GLY A 211 -0.73 12.29 11.00
C GLY A 211 0.65 12.39 11.67
N ALA A 212 1.80 12.60 11.02
CA ALA A 212 2.11 13.14 9.69
C ALA A 212 3.64 13.09 9.38
N VAL A 213 4.34 11.95 9.52
CA VAL A 213 5.81 11.85 9.38
C VAL A 213 6.28 10.95 8.21
N SER A 214 6.78 11.55 7.12
CA SER A 214 7.84 11.01 6.23
C SER A 214 7.86 11.67 4.85
N ARG A 215 6.93 12.59 4.57
CA ARG A 215 7.03 13.62 3.51
C ARG A 215 8.39 14.31 3.39
N PHE A 216 9.18 14.24 4.45
CA PHE A 216 10.36 15.04 4.68
C PHE A 216 11.66 14.47 4.09
N VAL A 217 11.73 13.19 3.70
CA VAL A 217 13.08 12.57 3.53
C VAL A 217 13.56 12.42 2.08
N LYS A 218 12.69 12.49 1.05
CA LYS A 218 13.12 12.27 -0.35
C LYS A 218 12.97 13.49 -1.29
N GLN A 219 13.05 14.70 -0.72
CA GLN A 219 13.49 15.90 -1.45
C GLN A 219 15.04 16.02 -1.47
N LEU A 220 15.73 15.08 -0.82
CA LEU A 220 17.19 14.94 -0.76
C LEU A 220 17.59 13.67 -1.52
N GLY A 221 18.29 13.81 -2.65
CA GLY A 221 19.15 12.71 -3.12
C GLY A 221 19.20 12.42 -4.63
N GLY A 222 19.64 13.39 -5.43
CA GLY A 222 20.34 13.15 -6.71
C GLY A 222 19.46 13.19 -7.97
N LYS A 223 19.88 13.78 -9.09
CA LYS A 223 21.25 13.95 -9.63
C LYS A 223 21.41 15.22 -10.47
N ALA A 224 22.66 15.72 -10.44
CA ALA A 224 23.48 16.23 -11.55
C ALA A 224 22.99 17.40 -12.43
N GLY A 225 23.71 18.51 -12.29
CA GLY A 225 24.61 18.98 -13.35
C GLY A 225 23.97 19.63 -14.58
N GLY A 226 23.95 20.97 -14.58
CA GLY A 226 23.84 21.78 -15.79
C GLY A 226 22.83 22.91 -15.67
N ALA A 227 23.29 24.15 -15.86
CA ALA A 227 22.51 25.39 -15.90
C ALA A 227 22.12 26.03 -14.56
N VAL A 228 23.12 26.32 -13.73
CA VAL A 228 23.08 27.50 -12.84
C VAL A 228 23.79 28.63 -13.57
N GLY A 229 23.02 29.52 -14.20
CA GLY A 229 23.56 30.75 -14.78
C GLY A 229 22.72 31.29 -15.93
N ALA A 230 22.04 32.41 -15.68
CA ALA A 230 21.46 33.33 -16.66
C ALA A 230 20.09 32.98 -17.28
N ALA A 231 19.02 32.98 -16.47
CA ALA A 231 17.68 33.44 -16.89
C ALA A 231 16.78 33.83 -15.70
N ALA A 232 17.36 34.31 -14.60
CA ALA A 232 16.61 34.85 -13.46
C ALA A 232 16.68 36.39 -13.46
N ALA A 233 16.08 37.02 -14.48
CA ALA A 233 15.71 38.44 -14.46
C ALA A 233 14.93 38.82 -15.74
N ALA A 234 13.68 38.35 -15.88
CA ALA A 234 12.57 39.08 -16.51
C ALA A 234 11.40 38.13 -16.81
N GLY A 235 10.30 38.31 -16.07
CA GLY A 235 8.96 37.96 -16.54
C GLY A 235 8.52 36.51 -16.41
N ALA A 236 7.84 36.17 -15.30
CA ALA A 236 6.73 35.21 -15.28
C ALA A 236 6.05 35.20 -13.91
N SER A 237 5.42 36.31 -13.52
CA SER A 237 4.27 36.27 -12.62
C SER A 237 3.09 35.67 -13.39
N GLY A 238 2.72 34.40 -13.18
CA GLY A 238 1.43 33.94 -13.72
C GLY A 238 1.05 32.46 -13.76
N LEU A 239 1.96 31.46 -13.75
CA LEU A 239 1.55 30.09 -14.18
C LEU A 239 2.08 28.92 -13.33
N ALA A 240 2.26 29.08 -12.01
CA ALA A 240 2.75 28.02 -11.12
C ALA A 240 1.75 27.57 -10.02
N GLY A 241 0.45 27.65 -10.29
CA GLY A 241 -0.60 27.34 -9.29
C GLY A 241 -1.17 25.92 -9.31
N ALA A 242 -1.14 25.21 -10.44
CA ALA A 242 -1.98 24.01 -10.63
C ALA A 242 -1.24 22.67 -10.46
N ALA A 243 0.05 22.56 -10.83
CA ALA A 243 0.76 21.28 -10.88
C ALA A 243 1.28 20.78 -9.50
N GLY A 244 1.28 21.62 -8.46
CA GLY A 244 1.78 21.28 -7.11
C GLY A 244 0.70 20.91 -6.09
N SER A 245 -0.58 21.01 -6.45
CA SER A 245 -1.70 20.84 -5.50
C SER A 245 -1.97 19.37 -5.14
N TRP A 246 -1.86 18.46 -6.11
CA TRP A 246 -2.15 17.03 -5.94
C TRP A 246 -1.07 16.23 -5.16
N LEU A 247 0.12 16.82 -4.95
CA LEU A 247 1.19 16.24 -4.12
C LEU A 247 0.90 16.39 -2.62
N LYS A 248 0.10 17.39 -2.24
CA LYS A 248 -0.25 17.74 -0.84
C LYS A 248 -1.32 16.85 -0.18
N PRO A 249 -2.07 16.02 -0.91
CA PRO A 249 -2.80 14.91 -0.30
C PRO A 249 -1.98 13.62 -0.15
N LEU A 250 -1.34 13.13 -1.22
CA LEU A 250 -0.65 11.83 -1.26
C LEU A 250 0.48 11.71 -0.24
N ALA A 251 1.33 12.72 -0.19
CA ALA A 251 2.48 12.66 0.68
C ALA A 251 2.11 12.86 2.19
N ASN A 252 0.88 13.30 2.52
CA ASN A 252 0.39 13.58 3.88
C ASN A 252 -0.15 12.27 4.44
N TRP A 253 -0.81 11.52 3.56
CA TRP A 253 -1.16 10.14 3.75
C TRP A 253 0.11 9.26 3.97
N SER A 254 1.13 9.33 3.10
CA SER A 254 2.35 8.52 3.27
C SER A 254 3.18 8.90 4.50
N ALA A 255 3.19 10.19 4.85
CA ALA A 255 3.77 10.68 6.08
C ALA A 255 3.00 10.16 7.32
N GLY A 256 1.67 10.18 7.30
CA GLY A 256 0.88 9.67 8.43
C GLY A 256 1.11 8.19 8.77
N LEU A 257 1.52 7.39 7.78
CA LEU A 257 1.74 5.95 7.88
C LEU A 257 3.18 5.58 8.27
N LEU A 258 4.21 6.21 7.70
CA LEU A 258 5.60 5.76 7.88
C LEU A 258 6.23 6.11 9.23
N GLY A 259 6.04 7.32 9.77
CA GLY A 259 6.76 7.71 10.99
C GLY A 259 6.13 7.26 12.31
N LYS A 260 5.01 6.55 12.25
CA LYS A 260 4.52 5.76 13.40
C LYS A 260 5.23 4.41 13.44
N VAL A 261 5.40 3.78 12.28
CA VAL A 261 6.06 2.48 12.16
C VAL A 261 7.56 2.57 12.48
N THR A 262 8.25 3.65 12.10
CA THR A 262 9.70 3.77 12.37
C THR A 262 10.05 4.08 13.81
N ARG A 263 9.23 4.86 14.55
CA ARG A 263 9.50 5.16 15.97
C ARG A 263 9.27 3.96 16.86
N GLU A 264 8.21 3.19 16.60
CA GLU A 264 7.94 1.96 17.36
C GLU A 264 9.03 0.90 17.12
N LEU A 265 9.56 0.80 15.89
CA LEU A 265 10.69 -0.10 15.58
C LEU A 265 12.02 0.39 16.18
N GLU A 266 12.31 1.69 16.20
CA GLU A 266 13.55 2.22 16.78
C GLU A 266 13.57 2.10 18.31
N GLU A 267 12.42 2.28 18.97
CA GLU A 267 12.27 2.12 20.42
C GLU A 267 12.36 0.65 20.87
N LEU A 268 11.95 -0.29 20.02
CA LEU A 268 12.18 -1.72 20.23
C LEU A 268 13.67 -2.05 20.05
N ARG A 269 14.27 -1.57 18.96
CA ARG A 269 15.69 -1.79 18.65
C ARG A 269 16.64 -1.20 19.69
N GLN A 270 16.36 0.00 20.20
CA GLN A 270 17.12 0.60 21.31
C GLN A 270 16.94 -0.17 22.62
N ARG A 271 15.76 -0.76 22.87
CA ARG A 271 15.53 -1.63 24.03
C ARG A 271 16.31 -2.94 23.92
N GLU A 272 16.32 -3.57 22.74
CA GLU A 272 17.14 -4.75 22.48
C GLU A 272 18.64 -4.44 22.63
N LEU A 273 19.12 -3.31 22.10
CA LEU A 273 20.53 -2.91 22.21
C LEU A 273 20.94 -2.63 23.65
N LEU A 274 20.09 -1.96 24.45
CA LEU A 274 20.37 -1.74 25.88
C LEU A 274 20.31 -3.04 26.69
N ARG A 275 19.39 -3.96 26.33
CA ARG A 275 19.32 -5.29 26.95
C ARG A 275 20.59 -6.10 26.68
N LEU A 276 21.08 -6.06 25.44
CA LEU A 276 22.34 -6.68 25.02
C LEU A 276 23.56 -6.10 25.73
N LEU A 277 23.61 -4.77 25.84
CA LEU A 277 24.72 -4.06 26.48
C LEU A 277 24.74 -4.33 28.00
N GLU A 278 23.58 -4.39 28.64
CA GLU A 278 23.46 -4.75 30.07
C GLU A 278 23.82 -6.23 30.31
N MET A 279 23.50 -7.12 29.37
CA MET A 279 23.86 -8.54 29.44
C MET A 279 25.37 -8.76 29.30
N LEU A 280 26.02 -8.04 28.37
CA LEU A 280 27.48 -8.03 28.20
C LEU A 280 28.23 -7.48 29.42
N GLN A 281 27.66 -6.51 30.14
CA GLN A 281 28.27 -5.96 31.36
C GLN A 281 28.15 -6.87 32.58
N ARG A 282 27.05 -7.63 32.71
CA ARG A 282 26.81 -8.50 33.88
C ARG A 282 27.46 -9.88 33.76
N ASN A 283 27.54 -10.43 32.56
CA ASN A 283 28.08 -11.77 32.35
C ASN A 283 28.78 -11.85 30.96
N PRO A 284 30.07 -11.44 30.87
CA PRO A 284 30.75 -11.28 29.59
C PRO A 284 30.85 -12.58 28.79
N ASP A 285 30.93 -13.73 29.47
CA ASP A 285 31.03 -15.05 28.82
C ASP A 285 29.69 -15.50 28.17
N GLU A 286 28.54 -15.10 28.72
CA GLU A 286 27.23 -15.31 28.09
C GLU A 286 26.95 -14.29 26.98
N GLY A 287 27.39 -13.04 27.15
CA GLY A 287 27.27 -12.00 26.12
C GLY A 287 28.11 -12.31 24.86
N LEU A 288 29.26 -12.96 25.02
CA LEU A 288 30.11 -13.38 23.90
C LEU A 288 29.51 -14.54 23.10
N LYS A 289 28.72 -15.44 23.69
CA LYS A 289 28.01 -16.50 22.95
C LYS A 289 27.07 -15.95 21.88
N TYR A 290 26.33 -14.88 22.19
CA TYR A 290 25.43 -14.23 21.24
C TYR A 290 26.13 -13.22 20.31
N ALA A 291 27.35 -12.81 20.63
CA ALA A 291 28.18 -11.97 19.74
C ALA A 291 28.94 -12.80 18.69
N ILE A 292 29.17 -14.10 18.95
CA ILE A 292 29.94 -15.02 18.11
C ILE A 292 29.08 -15.79 17.10
N GLU A 293 27.74 -15.85 17.25
CA GLU A 293 26.86 -16.33 16.16
C GLU A 293 26.80 -15.38 14.94
N MET A 294 27.69 -14.37 14.90
CA MET A 294 28.11 -13.64 13.69
C MET A 294 29.46 -14.08 13.09
N GLY A 295 30.03 -15.22 13.52
CA GLY A 295 31.17 -15.85 12.84
C GLY A 295 31.46 -17.30 13.28
N ASP A 296 31.28 -18.21 12.30
CA ASP A 296 31.92 -19.53 12.15
C ASP A 296 31.26 -20.77 12.80
N GLY A 297 30.92 -21.76 11.97
CA GLY A 297 30.34 -23.05 12.35
C GLY A 297 30.94 -24.20 11.53
N SER A 298 31.65 -25.11 12.22
CA SER A 298 32.23 -26.36 11.70
C SER A 298 31.41 -27.58 12.11
#